data_AF-F0IE31-F1
#
_entry.id   AF-F0IE31-F1
#
_cell.length_a   1.000
_cell.length_b   1.000
_cell.length_c   1.000
_cell.angle_alpha   90.00
_cell.angle_beta   90.00
_cell.angle_gamma   90.00
#
_symmetry.space_group_name_H-M   'P 1'
#
loop_
_entity.id
_entity.type
_entity.pdbx_description
1 polymer ?
#
loop_
_entity_poly.entity_id
_entity_poly.type
_entity_poly.pdbx_seq_one_letter_code
_entity_poly.pdbx_strand_id
1 'polypeptide(L)' 'MISKNYKIYNKSCYGLSELENESIDALITDPPYGISYQNHYWDKDLPKREIWEDTLRVLKEGS' A
#
# COMPACT_ATOMS: atom_id res chain seq x y z
N MET A 1 12.39 -21.31 -17.17
CA MET A 1 11.40 -20.30 -16.73
C MET A 1 11.83 -19.80 -15.37
N ILE A 2 12.19 -18.53 -15.24
CA ILE A 2 12.47 -17.94 -13.92
C ILE A 2 11.10 -17.79 -13.24
N SER A 3 10.86 -18.56 -12.19
CA SER A 3 9.67 -18.37 -11.37
C SER A 3 9.80 -16.99 -10.73
N LYS A 4 8.89 -16.05 -11.04
CA LYS A 4 8.81 -14.79 -10.30
C LYS A 4 8.34 -15.14 -8.90
N ASN A 5 9.18 -14.87 -7.91
CA ASN A 5 8.81 -15.04 -6.51
C ASN A 5 7.91 -13.85 -6.14
N TYR A 6 6.64 -14.10 -5.84
CA TYR A 6 5.68 -13.07 -5.42
C TYR A 6 4.84 -13.57 -4.26
N LYS A 7 4.36 -12.64 -3.44
CA LYS A 7 3.48 -12.92 -2.31
C LYS A 7 2.28 -11.97 -2.37
N ILE A 8 1.07 -12.51 -2.25
CA ILE A 8 -0.20 -11.77 -2.32
C ILE A 8 -0.86 -11.81 -0.95
N TYR A 9 -1.42 -10.68 -0.50
CA TYR A 9 -2.05 -10.54 0.80
C TYR A 9 -3.56 -10.24 0.68
N ASN A 10 -4.36 -11.19 1.14
CA ASN A 10 -5.82 -11.17 1.38
C ASN A 10 -6.37 -10.15 2.40
N LYS A 11 -5.93 -8.88 2.47
CA LYS A 11 -6.24 -8.03 3.64
C LYS A 11 -6.08 -6.51 3.45
N SER A 12 -6.41 -5.81 4.53
CA SER A 12 -5.87 -4.51 4.97
C SER A 12 -4.47 -4.17 4.43
N CYS A 13 -4.28 -3.09 3.66
CA CYS A 13 -2.93 -2.54 3.44
C CYS A 13 -2.43 -1.70 4.63
N TYR A 14 -3.31 -1.19 5.49
CA TYR A 14 -2.93 -0.49 6.72
C TYR A 14 -2.00 -1.34 7.60
N GLY A 15 -0.99 -0.68 8.18
CA GLY A 15 0.05 -1.27 9.00
C GLY A 15 1.24 -1.82 8.22
N LEU A 16 1.03 -2.29 6.97
CA LEU A 16 2.05 -3.00 6.17
C LEU A 16 2.88 -3.98 7.03
N SER A 17 2.19 -4.73 7.90
CA SER A 17 2.78 -5.45 9.04
C SER A 17 3.74 -6.58 8.68
N GLU A 18 3.66 -7.09 7.45
CA GLU A 18 4.47 -8.19 6.94
C GLU A 18 5.74 -7.70 6.23
N LEU A 19 5.90 -6.39 6.10
CA LEU A 19 7.07 -5.77 5.51
C LEU A 19 7.95 -5.18 6.61
N GLU A 20 9.22 -5.55 6.57
CA GLU A 20 10.25 -4.98 7.42
C GLU A 20 10.49 -3.52 7.03
N ASN A 21 11.06 -2.74 7.96
CA ASN A 21 11.46 -1.37 7.66
C ASN A 21 12.51 -1.37 6.54
N GLU A 22 12.46 -0.36 5.66
CA GLU A 22 13.46 -0.18 4.59
C GLU A 22 13.68 -1.46 3.75
N SER A 23 12.61 -2.21 3.46
CA SER A 23 12.69 -3.50 2.77
C SER A 23 12.28 -3.46 1.31
N ILE A 24 11.55 -2.42 0.87
CA ILE A 24 11.07 -2.28 -0.51
C ILE A 24 11.75 -1.12 -1.24
N ASP A 25 12.03 -1.32 -2.53
CA ASP A 25 12.69 -0.33 -3.39
C ASP A 25 11.71 0.60 -4.11
N ALA A 26 10.42 0.24 -4.17
CA ALA A 26 9.40 1.05 -4.82
C ALA A 26 8.01 0.73 -4.26
N LEU A 27 7.20 1.78 -4.10
CA LEU A 27 5.76 1.64 -3.89
C LEU A 27 5.04 2.05 -5.19
N ILE A 28 4.16 1.18 -5.67
CA ILE A 28 3.20 1.52 -6.73
C ILE A 28 1.82 1.42 -6.09
N THR A 29 1.04 2.49 -6.16
CA THR A 29 -0.29 2.55 -5.54
C THR A 29 -1.28 3.29 -6.45
N ASP A 30 -2.52 2.83 -6.41
CA ASP A 30 -3.70 3.46 -7.00
C ASP A 30 -4.75 3.54 -5.88
N PRO A 31 -4.63 4.54 -4.98
CA PRO A 31 -5.45 4.60 -3.77
C PRO A 31 -6.89 5.01 -4.10
N PRO A 32 -7.85 4.76 -3.19
CA PRO A 32 -9.12 5.47 -3.23
C PRO A 32 -8.93 6.98 -3.36
N TYR A 33 -9.71 7.60 -4.23
CA TYR A 33 -9.64 9.02 -4.58
C TYR A 33 -10.64 9.87 -3.80
N GLY A 34 -11.55 9.24 -3.05
CA GLY A 34 -12.54 9.97 -2.25
C GLY A 34 -13.62 10.64 -3.11
N ILE A 35 -13.86 10.14 -4.33
CA ILE A 35 -14.83 10.70 -5.28
C ILE A 35 -16.15 9.92 -5.30
N SER A 36 -16.32 8.97 -4.37
CA SER A 36 -17.49 8.09 -4.29
C SER A 36 -17.75 7.33 -5.59
N TYR A 37 -16.69 6.84 -6.23
CA TYR A 37 -16.77 6.10 -7.49
C TYR A 37 -17.82 4.98 -7.41
N GLN A 38 -18.86 5.09 -8.24
CA GLN A 38 -20.00 4.16 -8.27
C GLN A 38 -20.68 3.90 -6.92
N ASN A 39 -20.64 4.85 -5.98
CA ASN A 39 -21.14 4.69 -4.60
C ASN A 39 -20.45 3.57 -3.80
N HIS A 40 -19.25 3.14 -4.20
CA HIS A 40 -18.49 2.15 -3.46
C HIS A 40 -18.06 2.69 -2.10
N TYR A 41 -18.21 1.89 -1.05
CA TYR A 41 -17.93 2.33 0.32
C TYR A 41 -16.46 2.65 0.56
N TRP A 42 -15.55 2.02 -0.18
CA TRP A 42 -14.11 2.18 -0.03
C TRP A 42 -13.57 3.47 -0.66
N ASP A 43 -14.35 4.13 -1.53
CA ASP A 43 -13.97 5.39 -2.21
C ASP A 43 -14.72 6.61 -1.68
N LYS A 44 -15.37 6.48 -0.53
CA LYS A 44 -16.10 7.60 0.07
C LYS A 44 -15.18 8.72 0.53
N ASP A 45 -14.00 8.35 1.04
CA ASP A 45 -13.02 9.26 1.61
C ASP A 45 -11.61 8.90 1.13
N LEU A 46 -10.69 9.84 1.27
CA LEU A 46 -9.27 9.59 1.06
C LEU A 46 -8.72 8.64 2.14
N PRO A 47 -7.66 7.86 1.83
CA PRO A 47 -6.97 7.06 2.84
C PRO A 47 -6.46 7.90 4.01
N LYS A 48 -6.48 7.32 5.21
CA LYS A 48 -5.93 7.96 6.40
C LYS A 48 -4.43 8.12 6.24
N ARG A 49 -3.88 9.18 6.84
CA ARG A 49 -2.45 9.50 6.85
C ARG A 49 -1.53 8.31 7.21
N GLU A 50 -2.01 7.44 8.09
CA GLU A 50 -1.32 6.23 8.57
C GLU A 50 -0.71 5.38 7.44
N ILE A 51 -1.43 5.15 6.33
CA ILE A 51 -0.89 4.31 5.24
C ILE A 51 0.34 4.93 4.57
N TRP A 52 0.42 6.26 4.54
CA TRP A 52 1.57 6.98 3.98
C TRP A 52 2.76 6.94 4.94
N GLU A 53 2.52 6.98 6.25
CA GLU A 53 3.56 6.80 7.27
C GLU A 53 4.11 5.36 7.25
N ASP A 54 3.23 4.36 7.15
CA ASP A 54 3.61 2.97 6.97
C ASP A 54 4.43 2.75 5.69
N THR A 55 4.02 3.40 4.59
CA THR A 55 4.74 3.35 3.31
C THR A 55 6.16 3.88 3.45
N LEU A 56 6.33 5.06 4.05
CA LEU A 56 7.65 5.66 4.25
C LEU A 56 8.53 4.80 5.16
N ARG A 57 7.95 4.13 6.16
CA ARG A 57 8.67 3.20 7.04
C ARG A 57 9.27 2.01 6.27
N VAL A 58 8.56 1.47 5.29
CA VAL A 58 9.00 0.26 4.56
C VAL A 58 9.86 0.56 3.34
N LEU A 59 9.83 1.78 2.81
CA LEU A 59 10.68 2.21 1.70
C LEU A 59 12.13 2.39 2.16
N LYS A 60 13.09 1.96 1.32
CA LYS A 60 14.52 2.24 1.54
C LYS A 60 14.82 3.72 1.30
N GLU A 61 15.79 4.27 2.02
CA GLU A 61 16.33 5.60 1.72
C GLU A 61 16.77 5.70 0.24
N GLY A 62 16.34 6.76 -0.44
CA GLY A 62 16.66 6.99 -1.86
C GLY A 62 15.81 6.23 -2.88
N SER A 63 14.77 5.53 -2.41
CA SER A 63 13.72 4.94 -3.26
C SER A 63 12.78 5.99 -3.87
#